data_AF-A0A949SKG1-F1
#
_entry.id   AF-A0A949SKG1-F1
#
_cell.length_a   1.000
_cell.length_b   1.000
_cell.length_c   1.000
_cell.angle_alpha   90.00
_cell.angle_beta   90.00
_cell.angle_gamma   90.00
#
_symmetry.space_group_name_H-M   'P 1'
#
loop_
_entity.id
_entity.type
_entity.pdbx_description
1 polymer ?
#
loop_
_entity_poly.entity_id
_entity_poly.type
_entity_poly.pdbx_seq_one_letter_code
_entity_poly.pdbx_strand_id
1 'polypeptide(L)'
;MAEEIDEEEFSIAENEYGEEIDPPMLNWYAKLKWNTPENREALEPLFYIPSERFYSRRELDARKLMYDYYWIDYKRAALRDSRDAEEHPFSMDRSKFIMKEKINVYPDTLAWIHDFTYSFNEPMTKNYFWHPAYDDYPVVGVSWKQATAFCIWRTQLLESFLIENGSTIVNDFRLPTESEWEWAARGGLDLSPYPWGGPYIRNSRGCFLGNFKPMRGNYIDDGGFHTVKINSYNPNDFGLYCMAGNVAEWTSNAFDESAYNFAHDLNQDYTYDAKENDPPVLKRKVIRGGSWKDVGYYLQTSTRTYEYQDTAKSYIGFRCVMTYLGRAKDDNL
;
A
#
# COMPACT_ATOMS: atom_id res chain seq x y z
N MET A 1 23.49 25.10 30.90
CA MET A 1 23.26 23.72 31.34
C MET A 1 22.11 23.24 30.49
N ALA A 2 22.39 22.49 29.44
CA ALA A 2 21.34 21.78 28.74
C ALA A 2 20.95 20.63 29.68
N GLU A 3 19.67 20.54 30.04
CA GLU A 3 19.14 19.31 30.63
C GLU A 3 19.32 18.22 29.56
N GLU A 4 20.07 17.17 29.88
CA GLU A 4 20.11 15.97 29.05
C GLU A 4 18.68 15.48 28.84
N ILE A 5 18.36 15.09 27.61
CA ILE A 5 17.08 14.44 27.34
C ILE A 5 17.09 13.15 28.15
N ASP A 6 16.06 12.97 28.97
CA ASP A 6 15.89 11.76 29.76
C ASP A 6 15.59 10.60 28.80
N GLU A 7 16.63 9.84 28.44
CA GLU A 7 16.51 8.69 27.53
C GLU A 7 15.58 7.61 28.12
N GLU A 8 15.42 7.56 29.44
CA GLU A 8 14.51 6.65 30.13
C GLU A 8 13.03 7.02 29.92
N GLU A 9 12.71 8.29 29.62
CA GLU A 9 11.33 8.70 29.30
C GLU A 9 10.88 8.11 27.96
N PHE A 10 11.79 8.07 26.98
CA PHE A 10 11.47 7.70 25.59
C PHE A 10 11.81 6.25 25.22
N SER A 11 12.46 5.50 26.11
CA SER A 11 12.87 4.12 25.87
C SER A 11 12.34 3.16 26.94
N ILE A 12 11.97 1.95 26.52
CA ILE A 12 11.52 0.85 27.37
C ILE A 12 12.59 -0.24 27.28
N ALA A 13 13.41 -0.34 28.34
CA ALA A 13 14.53 -1.29 28.41
C ALA A 13 14.17 -2.61 29.11
N GLU A 14 13.03 -2.67 29.81
CA GLU A 14 12.56 -3.87 30.51
C GLU A 14 11.09 -4.15 30.17
N ASN A 15 10.74 -5.42 29.96
CA ASN A 15 9.36 -5.83 29.75
C ASN A 15 8.60 -6.00 31.08
N GLU A 16 7.29 -6.28 31.01
CA GLU A 16 6.43 -6.49 32.20
C GLU A 16 6.86 -7.67 33.10
N TYR A 17 7.74 -8.54 32.60
CA TYR A 17 8.26 -9.71 33.30
C TYR A 17 9.69 -9.49 33.84
N GLY A 18 10.26 -8.29 33.69
CA GLY A 18 11.61 -7.95 34.12
C GLY A 18 12.72 -8.53 33.25
N GLU A 19 12.42 -8.90 32.01
CA GLU A 19 13.42 -9.29 31.02
C GLU A 19 13.93 -8.06 30.28
N GLU A 20 15.25 -7.98 30.12
CA GLU A 20 15.93 -6.91 29.40
C GLU A 20 15.59 -6.96 27.90
N ILE A 21 15.16 -5.84 27.35
CA ILE A 21 14.87 -5.68 25.92
C ILE A 21 16.07 -5.01 25.25
N ASP A 22 16.87 -5.78 24.51
CA ASP A 22 17.99 -5.28 23.72
C ASP A 22 17.77 -5.50 22.20
N PRO A 23 17.65 -4.43 21.38
CA PRO A 23 17.70 -3.02 21.76
C PRO A 23 16.39 -2.54 22.42
N PRO A 24 16.45 -1.50 23.27
CA PRO A 24 15.27 -0.97 23.98
C PRO A 24 14.18 -0.49 23.00
N MET A 25 12.92 -0.71 23.37
CA MET A 25 11.78 -0.32 22.55
C MET A 25 11.43 1.15 22.75
N LEU A 26 10.81 1.79 21.75
CA LEU A 26 10.35 3.17 21.88
C LEU A 26 9.12 3.26 22.79
N ASN A 27 9.13 4.19 23.75
CA ASN A 27 7.95 4.51 24.55
C ASN A 27 6.98 5.40 23.76
N TRP A 28 5.98 4.79 23.14
CA TRP A 28 4.96 5.52 22.36
C TRP A 28 4.00 6.38 23.20
N TYR A 29 3.98 6.21 24.53
CA TYR A 29 3.14 7.02 25.44
C TYR A 29 3.82 8.34 25.84
N ALA A 30 5.14 8.43 25.71
CA ALA A 30 5.90 9.64 26.00
C ALA A 30 5.54 10.76 25.00
N LYS A 31 5.13 11.91 25.52
CA LYS A 31 4.73 13.05 24.68
C LYS A 31 5.91 13.93 24.33
N LEU A 32 6.37 13.82 23.09
CA LEU A 32 7.45 14.67 22.57
C LEU A 32 7.00 16.14 22.40
N LYS A 33 7.57 17.05 23.19
CA LYS A 33 7.36 18.50 23.05
C LYS A 33 8.33 19.10 22.03
N TRP A 34 7.89 19.24 20.78
CA TRP A 34 8.70 19.78 19.67
C TRP A 34 9.30 21.18 19.85
N ASN A 35 8.79 21.96 20.81
CA ASN A 35 9.14 23.37 20.98
C ASN A 35 10.19 23.66 22.04
N THR A 36 10.57 22.68 22.86
CA THR A 36 11.63 22.89 23.86
C THR A 36 13.00 23.00 23.15
N PRO A 37 13.91 23.89 23.63
CA PRO A 37 15.24 24.03 23.05
C PRO A 37 16.00 22.71 22.91
N GLU A 38 15.90 21.86 23.93
CA GLU A 38 16.59 20.57 24.05
C GLU A 38 16.10 19.61 22.96
N ASN A 39 14.77 19.44 22.84
CA ASN A 39 14.19 18.59 21.80
C ASN A 39 14.47 19.15 20.40
N ARG A 40 14.53 20.47 20.22
CA ARG A 40 14.84 21.07 18.91
C ARG A 40 16.25 20.76 18.43
N GLU A 41 17.21 20.75 19.36
CA GLU A 41 18.60 20.37 19.11
C GLU A 41 18.70 18.87 18.80
N ALA A 42 18.08 18.01 19.61
CA ALA A 42 18.10 16.56 19.37
C ALA A 42 17.36 16.13 18.10
N LEU A 43 16.32 16.86 17.69
CA LEU A 43 15.59 16.60 16.45
C LEU A 43 16.23 17.27 15.23
N GLU A 44 17.21 18.16 15.40
CA GLU A 44 17.87 18.85 14.28
C GLU A 44 18.39 17.89 13.20
N PRO A 45 19.00 16.74 13.55
CA PRO A 45 19.42 15.76 12.55
C PRO A 45 18.27 15.21 11.71
N LEU A 46 17.01 15.23 12.14
CA LEU A 46 15.90 14.70 11.34
C LEU A 46 15.47 15.62 10.19
N PHE A 47 15.91 16.89 10.19
CA PHE A 47 15.52 17.88 9.18
C PHE A 47 16.63 18.09 8.15
N TYR A 48 16.25 18.62 6.99
CA TYR A 48 17.22 19.05 5.99
C TYR A 48 18.17 20.12 6.54
N ILE A 49 19.42 20.09 6.08
CA ILE A 49 20.38 21.16 6.34
C ILE A 49 19.96 22.46 5.63
N PRO A 50 20.31 23.65 6.14
CA PRO A 50 19.86 24.93 5.58
C PRO A 50 20.10 25.11 4.06
N SER A 51 21.14 24.50 3.50
CA SER A 51 21.46 24.55 2.07
C SER A 51 20.54 23.73 1.17
N GLU A 52 19.87 22.70 1.72
CA GLU A 52 18.91 21.85 1.00
C GLU A 52 17.46 22.31 1.19
N ARG A 53 17.21 23.26 2.10
CA ARG A 53 15.85 23.75 2.41
C ARG A 53 15.32 24.67 1.31
N PHE A 54 14.13 24.38 0.80
CA PHE A 54 13.43 25.27 -0.11
C PHE A 54 12.77 26.43 0.67
N TYR A 55 13.09 27.67 0.30
CA TYR A 55 12.63 28.90 1.00
C TYR A 55 12.84 28.87 2.53
N SER A 56 13.93 28.24 2.99
CA SER A 56 14.28 28.10 4.42
C SER A 56 13.20 27.43 5.28
N ARG A 57 12.25 26.70 4.67
CA ARG A 57 11.26 25.91 5.41
C ARG A 57 11.95 24.76 6.12
N ARG A 58 11.57 24.52 7.38
CA ARG A 58 12.08 23.40 8.18
C ARG A 58 11.25 22.16 7.83
N GLU A 59 11.81 21.30 6.97
CA GLU A 59 11.17 20.08 6.47
C GLU A 59 11.99 18.85 6.87
N LEU A 60 11.29 17.75 7.16
CA LEU A 60 11.92 16.47 7.52
C LEU A 60 12.71 15.93 6.33
N ASP A 61 13.89 15.37 6.59
CA ASP A 61 14.68 14.71 5.57
C ASP A 61 14.01 13.38 5.18
N ALA A 62 13.40 13.35 4.00
CA ALA A 62 12.73 12.17 3.47
C ALA A 62 13.66 10.94 3.36
N ARG A 63 14.98 11.14 3.28
CA ARG A 63 15.97 10.04 3.25
C ARG A 63 16.01 9.25 4.56
N LYS A 64 15.54 9.85 5.66
CA LYS A 64 15.59 9.27 7.01
C LYS A 64 14.30 8.56 7.39
N LEU A 65 13.25 8.69 6.57
CA LEU A 65 11.96 8.02 6.76
C LEU A 65 12.04 6.56 6.31
N MET A 66 12.88 5.79 7.00
CA MET A 66 13.09 4.38 6.75
C MET A 66 12.24 3.57 7.73
N TYR A 67 11.42 2.67 7.19
CA TYR A 67 10.64 1.72 7.97
C TYR A 67 11.30 0.36 7.91
N ASP A 68 11.66 -0.14 9.08
CA ASP A 68 12.16 -1.49 9.30
C ASP A 68 10.96 -2.38 9.69
N TYR A 69 10.65 -3.38 8.87
CA TYR A 69 9.53 -4.30 9.11
C TYR A 69 9.97 -5.74 8.93
N TYR A 70 9.16 -6.64 9.50
CA TYR A 70 9.39 -8.07 9.45
C TYR A 70 8.11 -8.82 9.13
N TRP A 71 8.27 -9.99 8.52
CA TRP A 71 7.17 -10.92 8.30
C TRP A 71 7.70 -12.35 8.34
N ILE A 72 6.80 -13.31 8.55
CA ILE A 72 7.14 -14.73 8.59
C ILE A 72 6.87 -15.34 7.22
N ASP A 73 7.88 -15.97 6.62
CA ASP A 73 7.68 -16.77 5.41
C ASP A 73 7.17 -18.17 5.76
N TYR A 74 5.84 -18.26 5.92
CA TYR A 74 5.17 -19.53 6.22
C TYR A 74 5.32 -20.57 5.09
N LYS A 75 5.46 -20.14 3.83
CA LYS A 75 5.60 -21.07 2.70
C LYS A 75 6.94 -21.79 2.78
N ARG A 76 8.02 -21.05 3.04
CA ARG A 76 9.34 -21.62 3.26
C ARG A 76 9.40 -22.48 4.52
N ALA A 77 8.77 -22.03 5.60
CA ALA A 77 8.69 -22.81 6.85
C ALA A 77 7.95 -24.15 6.67
N ALA A 78 6.99 -24.21 5.75
CA ALA A 78 6.22 -25.42 5.48
C ALA A 78 6.94 -26.44 4.56
N LEU A 79 8.03 -26.06 3.88
CA LEU A 79 8.75 -26.96 2.97
C LEU A 79 9.34 -28.17 3.70
N ARG A 80 9.24 -29.35 3.08
CA ARG A 80 9.71 -30.62 3.66
C ARG A 80 11.19 -30.58 4.02
N ASP A 81 12.03 -30.03 3.16
CA ASP A 81 13.47 -29.93 3.40
C ASP A 81 13.80 -29.06 4.63
N SER A 82 12.95 -28.09 4.96
CA SER A 82 13.10 -27.32 6.20
C SER A 82 12.71 -28.20 7.40
N ARG A 83 11.61 -28.95 7.31
CA ARG A 83 11.13 -29.84 8.37
C ARG A 83 12.06 -31.01 8.70
N ASP A 84 12.76 -31.55 7.71
CA ASP A 84 13.60 -32.74 7.83
C ASP A 84 15.09 -32.40 8.11
N ALA A 85 15.45 -31.12 8.23
CA ALA A 85 16.84 -30.66 8.41
C ALA A 85 17.42 -30.90 9.82
N GLU A 86 16.58 -31.19 10.82
CA GLU A 86 16.98 -31.48 12.20
C GLU A 86 16.24 -32.74 12.72
N GLU A 87 16.87 -33.54 13.59
CA GLU A 87 16.32 -34.82 14.11
C GLU A 87 14.97 -34.68 14.82
N HIS A 88 14.57 -33.45 15.18
CA HIS A 88 13.31 -33.15 15.86
C HIS A 88 12.53 -32.03 15.14
N PRO A 89 11.25 -32.28 14.74
CA PRO A 89 10.41 -31.30 14.03
C PRO A 89 10.17 -29.97 14.76
N PHE A 90 10.43 -29.94 16.09
CA PHE A 90 10.23 -28.78 16.96
C PHE A 90 11.54 -28.08 17.38
N SER A 91 12.70 -28.56 16.90
CA SER A 91 14.03 -28.01 17.25
C SER A 91 14.44 -26.81 16.40
N MET A 92 13.78 -26.58 15.26
CA MET A 92 14.15 -25.49 14.38
C MET A 92 13.94 -24.12 15.01
N ASP A 93 15.01 -23.32 14.96
CA ASP A 93 14.96 -21.91 15.29
C ASP A 93 14.06 -21.14 14.31
N ARG A 94 12.99 -20.53 14.85
CA ARG A 94 12.01 -19.74 14.10
C ARG A 94 12.62 -18.49 13.49
N SER A 95 13.73 -17.99 14.02
CA SER A 95 14.44 -16.81 13.52
C SER A 95 14.78 -16.92 12.03
N LYS A 96 15.03 -18.15 11.53
CA LYS A 96 15.38 -18.44 10.13
C LYS A 96 14.27 -18.09 9.13
N PHE A 97 13.03 -17.99 9.59
CA PHE A 97 11.86 -17.69 8.75
C PHE A 97 11.35 -16.25 8.91
N ILE A 98 11.95 -15.49 9.83
CA ILE A 98 11.65 -14.08 10.02
C ILE A 98 12.44 -13.31 8.97
N MET A 99 11.72 -12.81 7.97
CA MET A 99 12.28 -11.95 6.95
C MET A 99 12.26 -10.51 7.47
N LYS A 100 13.36 -9.79 7.29
CA LYS A 100 13.48 -8.38 7.68
C LYS A 100 13.85 -7.55 6.46
N GLU A 101 13.10 -6.48 6.22
CA GLU A 101 13.40 -5.51 5.18
C GLU A 101 13.34 -4.09 5.71
N LYS A 102 14.07 -3.22 5.02
CA LYS A 102 14.13 -1.79 5.29
C LYS A 102 13.77 -1.04 4.03
N ILE A 103 12.76 -0.16 4.11
CA ILE A 103 12.30 0.61 2.95
C ILE A 103 12.09 2.08 3.30
N ASN A 104 12.36 2.97 2.35
CA ASN A 104 11.95 4.37 2.47
C ASN A 104 10.44 4.46 2.23
N VAL A 105 9.69 4.99 3.21
CA VAL A 105 8.21 5.07 3.12
C VAL A 105 7.71 6.35 2.47
N TYR A 106 8.59 7.32 2.24
CA TYR A 106 8.20 8.58 1.63
C TYR A 106 7.79 8.37 0.16
N PRO A 107 6.56 8.78 -0.26
CA PRO A 107 6.13 8.65 -1.64
C PRO A 107 6.99 9.47 -2.60
N ASP A 108 7.14 8.98 -3.84
CA ASP A 108 7.83 9.73 -4.89
C ASP A 108 6.94 10.88 -5.39
N THR A 109 7.16 12.06 -4.82
CA THR A 109 6.46 13.30 -5.21
C THR A 109 6.79 13.77 -6.64
N LEU A 110 7.92 13.33 -7.21
CA LEU A 110 8.34 13.68 -8.56
C LEU A 110 7.70 12.76 -9.62
N ALA A 111 6.98 11.71 -9.23
CA ALA A 111 6.26 10.83 -10.15
C ALA A 111 5.34 11.61 -11.11
N TRP A 112 4.73 12.70 -10.63
CA TRP A 112 3.89 13.59 -11.45
C TRP A 112 4.63 14.25 -12.63
N ILE A 113 5.93 14.52 -12.48
CA ILE A 113 6.79 15.10 -13.52
C ILE A 113 7.45 13.99 -14.34
N HIS A 114 8.00 12.97 -13.67
CA HIS A 114 8.73 11.88 -14.32
C HIS A 114 7.84 11.08 -15.28
N ASP A 115 6.61 10.77 -14.89
CA ASP A 115 5.69 10.01 -15.74
C ASP A 115 5.21 10.81 -16.96
N PHE A 116 5.28 12.15 -16.90
CA PHE A 116 4.77 13.05 -17.93
C PHE A 116 5.73 14.22 -18.21
N THR A 117 6.92 13.93 -18.73
CA THR A 117 8.02 14.91 -18.90
C THR A 117 7.66 16.18 -19.68
N TYR A 118 6.69 16.10 -20.61
CA TYR A 118 6.29 17.23 -21.45
C TYR A 118 4.92 17.83 -21.05
N SER A 119 4.53 17.70 -19.78
CA SER A 119 3.24 18.19 -19.25
C SER A 119 3.43 19.16 -18.08
N PHE A 120 2.47 20.07 -17.91
CA PHE A 120 2.44 21.01 -16.78
C PHE A 120 1.84 20.34 -15.53
N ASN A 121 2.68 19.63 -14.78
CA ASN A 121 2.30 18.87 -13.58
C ASN A 121 3.00 19.35 -12.29
N GLU A 122 3.80 20.42 -12.36
CA GLU A 122 4.48 21.02 -11.22
C GLU A 122 3.53 21.43 -10.07
N PRO A 123 2.29 21.90 -10.33
CA PRO A 123 1.33 22.14 -9.24
C PRO A 123 0.98 20.87 -8.45
N MET A 124 0.92 19.71 -9.10
CA MET A 124 0.63 18.43 -8.43
C MET A 124 1.80 18.01 -7.55
N THR A 125 3.02 18.04 -8.06
CA THR A 125 4.22 17.78 -7.23
C THR A 125 4.29 18.69 -6.00
N LYS A 126 3.89 19.96 -6.12
CA LYS A 126 3.96 20.94 -5.01
C LYS A 126 2.85 20.79 -3.98
N ASN A 127 1.64 20.39 -4.38
CA ASN A 127 0.46 20.49 -3.52
C ASN A 127 -0.20 19.16 -3.18
N TYR A 128 -0.02 18.11 -3.99
CA TYR A 128 -0.78 16.86 -3.85
C TYR A 128 -0.64 16.20 -2.48
N PHE A 129 0.56 16.24 -1.90
CA PHE A 129 0.85 15.63 -0.60
C PHE A 129 0.79 16.60 0.58
N TRP A 130 0.57 17.89 0.32
CA TRP A 130 0.80 18.95 1.30
C TRP A 130 -0.40 19.86 1.52
N HIS A 131 -1.32 19.92 0.56
CA HIS A 131 -2.47 20.80 0.63
C HIS A 131 -3.71 20.03 1.10
N PRO A 132 -4.46 20.53 2.11
CA PRO A 132 -5.62 19.83 2.69
C PRO A 132 -6.73 19.45 1.70
N ALA A 133 -6.77 20.11 0.54
CA ALA A 133 -7.72 19.76 -0.53
C ALA A 133 -7.54 18.32 -1.05
N TYR A 134 -6.36 17.72 -0.89
CA TYR A 134 -6.03 16.38 -1.36
C TYR A 134 -6.09 15.30 -0.26
N ASP A 135 -6.57 15.64 0.95
CA ASP A 135 -6.62 14.68 2.08
C ASP A 135 -7.50 13.45 1.78
N ASP A 136 -8.55 13.62 0.97
CA ASP A 136 -9.48 12.54 0.56
C ASP A 136 -9.11 11.90 -0.79
N TYR A 137 -7.94 12.21 -1.35
CA TYR A 137 -7.49 11.68 -2.64
C TYR A 137 -6.65 10.41 -2.45
N PRO A 138 -6.62 9.51 -3.45
CA PRO A 138 -5.81 8.30 -3.33
C PRO A 138 -4.31 8.66 -3.24
N VAL A 139 -3.58 7.98 -2.36
CA VAL A 139 -2.12 8.07 -2.37
C VAL A 139 -1.57 7.47 -3.66
N VAL A 140 -0.64 8.19 -4.29
CA VAL A 140 0.09 7.77 -5.51
C VAL A 140 1.58 7.98 -5.31
N GLY A 141 2.41 7.60 -6.29
CA GLY A 141 3.86 7.68 -6.13
C GLY A 141 4.39 6.65 -5.14
N VAL A 142 3.66 5.55 -4.96
CA VAL A 142 4.04 4.44 -4.08
C VAL A 142 4.31 3.18 -4.91
N SER A 143 5.43 2.54 -4.62
CA SER A 143 5.80 1.25 -5.19
C SER A 143 5.03 0.10 -4.54
N TRP A 144 5.04 -1.07 -5.18
CA TRP A 144 4.43 -2.28 -4.64
C TRP A 144 5.02 -2.65 -3.27
N LYS A 145 6.34 -2.52 -3.12
CA LYS A 145 7.02 -2.80 -1.83
C LYS A 145 6.56 -1.85 -0.73
N GLN A 146 6.43 -0.55 -1.03
CA GLN A 146 5.91 0.43 -0.06
C GLN A 146 4.45 0.14 0.32
N ALA A 147 3.62 -0.27 -0.64
CA ALA A 147 2.24 -0.66 -0.38
C ALA A 147 2.13 -1.90 0.53
N THR A 148 2.99 -2.90 0.32
CA THR A 148 3.08 -4.08 1.20
C THR A 148 3.56 -3.70 2.60
N ALA A 149 4.57 -2.84 2.70
CA ALA A 149 5.06 -2.35 4.00
C ALA A 149 3.97 -1.57 4.77
N PHE A 150 3.15 -0.77 4.07
CA PHE A 150 2.01 -0.10 4.68
C PHE A 150 0.97 -1.09 5.24
N CYS A 151 0.73 -2.21 4.54
CA CYS A 151 -0.19 -3.24 5.04
C CYS A 151 0.32 -3.83 6.36
N ILE A 152 1.61 -4.13 6.46
CA ILE A 152 2.24 -4.66 7.69
C ILE A 152 2.14 -3.64 8.82
N TRP A 153 2.48 -2.37 8.55
CA TRP A 153 2.33 -1.29 9.52
C TRP A 153 0.89 -1.16 10.03
N ARG A 154 -0.09 -1.24 9.13
CA ARG A 154 -1.52 -1.16 9.48
C ARG A 154 -1.96 -2.34 10.34
N THR A 155 -1.42 -3.53 10.10
CA THR A 155 -1.64 -4.71 10.95
C THR A 155 -1.12 -4.44 12.36
N GLN A 156 0.15 -4.05 12.48
CA GLN A 156 0.78 -3.76 13.78
C GLN A 156 0.02 -2.68 14.55
N LEU A 157 -0.41 -1.62 13.87
CA LEU A 157 -1.21 -0.55 14.48
C LEU A 157 -2.53 -1.08 15.05
N LEU A 158 -3.26 -1.90 14.28
CA LEU A 158 -4.53 -2.47 14.74
C LEU A 158 -4.33 -3.49 15.87
N GLU A 159 -3.35 -4.38 15.73
CA GLU A 159 -3.04 -5.37 16.76
C GLU A 159 -2.65 -4.72 18.09
N SER A 160 -1.78 -3.70 18.05
CA SER A 160 -1.37 -2.97 19.25
C SER A 160 -2.58 -2.38 19.98
N PHE A 161 -3.49 -1.75 19.23
CA PHE A 161 -4.74 -1.21 19.76
C PHE A 161 -5.68 -2.30 20.31
N LEU A 162 -5.78 -3.46 19.66
CA LEU A 162 -6.63 -4.55 20.12
C LEU A 162 -6.09 -5.19 21.41
N ILE A 163 -4.78 -5.42 21.48
CA ILE A 163 -4.11 -5.97 22.66
C ILE A 163 -4.25 -5.04 23.85
N GLU A 164 -4.04 -3.73 23.66
CA GLU A 164 -4.22 -2.71 24.72
C GLU A 164 -5.66 -2.72 25.27
N ASN A 165 -6.65 -3.00 24.42
CA ASN A 165 -8.06 -3.11 24.80
C ASN A 165 -8.49 -4.52 25.26
N GLY A 166 -7.55 -5.44 25.46
CA GLY A 166 -7.84 -6.82 25.88
C GLY A 166 -8.63 -7.65 24.87
N SER A 167 -8.62 -7.24 23.60
CA SER A 167 -9.27 -7.95 22.48
C SER A 167 -8.29 -8.92 21.81
N THR A 168 -8.83 -9.90 21.08
CA THR A 168 -8.03 -10.86 20.33
C THR A 168 -7.48 -10.26 19.04
N ILE A 169 -6.28 -10.68 18.65
CA ILE A 169 -5.70 -10.33 17.35
C ILE A 169 -6.58 -10.83 16.21
N VAL A 170 -6.52 -10.11 15.09
CA VAL A 170 -7.21 -10.44 13.84
C VAL A 170 -6.19 -10.84 12.77
N ASN A 171 -6.67 -11.26 11.60
CA ASN A 171 -5.77 -11.52 10.48
C ASN A 171 -5.08 -10.25 9.98
N ASP A 172 -3.92 -10.42 9.36
CA ASP A 172 -3.13 -9.34 8.79
C ASP A 172 -3.85 -8.63 7.64
N PHE A 173 -3.63 -7.31 7.53
CA PHE A 173 -3.86 -6.58 6.31
C PHE A 173 -2.83 -6.98 5.25
N ARG A 174 -3.30 -7.04 4.01
CA ARG A 174 -2.48 -7.30 2.83
C ARG A 174 -3.06 -6.62 1.60
N LEU A 175 -2.29 -6.63 0.52
CA LEU A 175 -2.83 -6.32 -0.80
C LEU A 175 -3.84 -7.41 -1.22
N PRO A 176 -4.91 -7.04 -1.95
CA PRO A 176 -5.83 -8.02 -2.52
C PRO A 176 -5.10 -8.91 -3.50
N THR A 177 -5.52 -10.17 -3.56
CA THR A 177 -5.16 -10.98 -4.73
C THR A 177 -5.86 -10.45 -5.96
N GLU A 178 -5.34 -10.78 -7.15
CA GLU A 178 -5.99 -10.37 -8.40
C GLU A 178 -7.42 -10.89 -8.48
N SER A 179 -7.63 -12.14 -8.05
CA SER A 179 -8.94 -12.79 -8.06
C SER A 179 -9.92 -12.12 -7.09
N GLU A 180 -9.46 -11.81 -5.87
CA GLU A 180 -10.25 -11.06 -4.88
C GLU A 180 -10.62 -9.68 -5.39
N TRP A 181 -9.67 -8.98 -6.02
CA TRP A 181 -9.89 -7.65 -6.58
C TRP A 181 -10.96 -7.69 -7.68
N GLU A 182 -10.86 -8.64 -8.61
CA GLU A 182 -11.83 -8.76 -9.70
C GLU A 182 -13.23 -9.10 -9.18
N TRP A 183 -13.32 -10.06 -8.26
CA TRP A 183 -14.59 -10.44 -7.63
C TRP A 183 -15.24 -9.26 -6.92
N ALA A 184 -14.44 -8.52 -6.13
CA ALA A 184 -14.87 -7.33 -5.44
C ALA A 184 -15.30 -6.22 -6.41
N ALA A 185 -14.57 -6.02 -7.51
CA ALA A 185 -14.88 -5.02 -8.53
C ALA A 185 -16.20 -5.31 -9.26
N ARG A 186 -16.50 -6.58 -9.54
CA ARG A 186 -17.75 -7.01 -10.18
C ARG A 186 -19.00 -6.72 -9.34
N GLY A 187 -18.86 -6.61 -8.02
CA GLY A 187 -19.97 -6.23 -7.14
C GLY A 187 -21.18 -7.16 -7.25
N GLY A 188 -20.99 -8.47 -7.45
CA GLY A 188 -22.09 -9.42 -7.62
C GLY A 188 -22.69 -9.50 -9.02
N LEU A 189 -22.17 -8.76 -10.01
CA LEU A 189 -22.62 -8.83 -11.39
C LEU A 189 -21.86 -9.89 -12.20
N ASP A 190 -22.59 -10.83 -12.77
CA ASP A 190 -22.04 -11.89 -13.62
C ASP A 190 -21.59 -11.34 -14.98
N LEU A 191 -20.32 -11.61 -15.34
CA LEU A 191 -19.72 -11.30 -16.64
C LEU A 191 -19.85 -9.84 -17.10
N SER A 192 -20.15 -8.92 -16.17
CA SER A 192 -20.23 -7.50 -16.48
C SER A 192 -18.85 -6.93 -16.80
N PRO A 193 -18.74 -6.05 -17.82
CA PRO A 193 -17.46 -5.47 -18.19
C PRO A 193 -16.99 -4.39 -17.20
N TYR A 194 -17.90 -3.69 -16.52
CA TYR A 194 -17.55 -2.63 -15.56
C TYR A 194 -18.21 -2.88 -14.19
N PRO A 195 -17.72 -2.24 -13.10
CA PRO A 195 -18.29 -2.39 -11.75
C PRO A 195 -19.77 -2.01 -11.63
N TRP A 196 -20.25 -1.13 -12.50
CA TRP A 196 -21.64 -0.67 -12.57
C TRP A 196 -22.48 -1.42 -13.63
N GLY A 197 -21.95 -2.50 -14.20
CA GLY A 197 -22.57 -3.21 -15.31
C GLY A 197 -22.03 -2.79 -16.67
N GLY A 198 -22.80 -3.01 -17.73
CA GLY A 198 -22.35 -2.73 -19.09
C GLY A 198 -23.49 -2.65 -20.09
N PRO A 199 -23.19 -2.41 -21.37
CA PRO A 199 -21.85 -2.29 -21.95
C PRO A 199 -21.27 -0.86 -21.96
N TYR A 200 -22.00 0.13 -21.43
CA TYR A 200 -21.65 1.54 -21.59
C TYR A 200 -20.90 2.12 -20.38
N ILE A 201 -19.95 3.02 -20.68
CA ILE A 201 -19.18 3.80 -19.69
C ILE A 201 -19.86 5.12 -19.30
N ARG A 202 -21.02 5.42 -19.90
CA ARG A 202 -21.84 6.59 -19.64
C ARG A 202 -23.23 6.18 -19.16
N ASN A 203 -23.84 6.99 -18.32
CA ASN A 203 -25.24 6.85 -17.93
C ASN A 203 -26.20 7.41 -19.01
N SER A 204 -27.50 7.32 -18.76
CA SER A 204 -28.56 7.82 -19.66
C SER A 204 -28.53 9.34 -19.90
N ARG A 205 -27.86 10.10 -19.03
CA ARG A 205 -27.64 11.54 -19.18
C ARG A 205 -26.34 11.86 -19.93
N GLY A 206 -25.57 10.84 -20.29
CA GLY A 206 -24.28 10.98 -20.95
C GLY A 206 -23.11 11.24 -20.00
N CYS A 207 -23.29 11.25 -18.68
CA CYS A 207 -22.17 11.44 -17.74
C CYS A 207 -21.34 10.16 -17.64
N PHE A 208 -20.01 10.28 -17.55
CA PHE A 208 -19.15 9.14 -17.27
C PHE A 208 -19.32 8.61 -15.85
N LEU A 209 -19.03 7.33 -15.68
CA LEU A 209 -19.25 6.58 -14.44
C LEU A 209 -17.95 6.28 -13.65
N GLY A 210 -16.81 6.74 -14.15
CA GLY A 210 -15.51 6.63 -13.50
C GLY A 210 -14.54 7.69 -14.04
N ASN A 211 -13.40 7.85 -13.37
CA ASN A 211 -12.37 8.82 -13.73
C ASN A 211 -11.28 8.18 -14.60
N PHE A 212 -11.15 8.62 -15.84
CA PHE A 212 -10.26 8.03 -16.84
C PHE A 212 -10.05 9.01 -17.98
N LYS A 213 -9.12 8.73 -18.90
CA LYS A 213 -8.88 9.58 -20.06
C LYS A 213 -10.05 9.45 -21.06
N PRO A 214 -10.90 10.49 -21.21
CA PRO A 214 -12.03 10.44 -22.12
C PRO A 214 -11.59 10.55 -23.59
N MET A 215 -12.57 10.60 -24.50
CA MET A 215 -12.33 10.80 -25.93
C MET A 215 -11.60 12.13 -26.21
N ARG A 216 -10.94 12.22 -27.38
CA ARG A 216 -10.20 13.42 -27.77
C ARG A 216 -11.11 14.65 -27.76
N GLY A 217 -10.62 15.75 -27.18
CA GLY A 217 -11.26 17.07 -27.21
C GLY A 217 -11.64 17.60 -25.84
N ASN A 218 -12.14 16.75 -24.93
CA ASN A 218 -12.49 17.14 -23.55
C ASN A 218 -11.97 16.11 -22.54
N TYR A 219 -10.80 16.39 -21.94
CA TYR A 219 -10.15 15.49 -20.98
C TYR A 219 -10.68 15.59 -19.55
N ILE A 220 -11.67 16.46 -19.30
CA ILE A 220 -12.28 16.66 -17.97
C ILE A 220 -13.78 16.33 -17.97
N ASP A 221 -14.27 15.71 -19.05
CA ASP A 221 -15.69 15.38 -19.25
C ASP A 221 -16.21 14.36 -18.22
N ASP A 222 -15.30 13.64 -17.57
CA ASP A 222 -15.55 12.71 -16.48
C ASP A 222 -15.59 13.39 -15.10
N GLY A 223 -15.13 14.64 -15.00
CA GLY A 223 -15.13 15.42 -13.77
C GLY A 223 -13.77 15.58 -13.09
N GLY A 224 -12.70 14.99 -13.64
CA GLY A 224 -11.36 15.10 -13.06
C GLY A 224 -10.24 14.95 -14.09
N PHE A 225 -9.36 15.95 -14.19
CA PHE A 225 -8.22 15.87 -15.11
C PHE A 225 -7.14 14.88 -14.64
N HIS A 226 -6.96 14.77 -13.33
CA HIS A 226 -6.08 13.81 -12.65
C HIS A 226 -6.93 12.95 -11.72
N THR A 227 -6.35 12.51 -10.59
CA THR A 227 -7.10 11.81 -9.54
C THR A 227 -8.24 12.67 -9.01
N VAL A 228 -9.24 12.01 -8.46
CA VAL A 228 -10.36 12.60 -7.74
C VAL A 228 -10.48 11.97 -6.35
N LYS A 229 -11.32 12.53 -5.49
CA LYS A 229 -11.60 11.94 -4.17
C LYS A 229 -11.98 10.46 -4.29
N ILE A 230 -11.59 9.67 -3.30
CA ILE A 230 -11.80 8.22 -3.29
C ILE A 230 -13.28 7.80 -3.38
N ASN A 231 -14.22 8.72 -3.12
CA ASN A 231 -15.66 8.50 -3.15
C ASN A 231 -16.40 9.24 -4.30
N SER A 232 -15.70 9.69 -5.36
CA SER A 232 -16.25 10.59 -6.40
C SER A 232 -17.21 9.98 -7.44
N TYR A 233 -17.57 8.69 -7.35
CA TYR A 233 -18.55 8.04 -8.23
C TYR A 233 -19.45 7.10 -7.43
N ASN A 234 -20.47 6.51 -8.07
CA ASN A 234 -21.32 5.55 -7.38
C ASN A 234 -20.52 4.30 -6.98
N PRO A 235 -20.75 3.77 -5.77
CA PRO A 235 -20.17 2.49 -5.40
C PRO A 235 -20.83 1.36 -6.22
N ASN A 236 -20.14 0.22 -6.34
CA ASN A 236 -20.79 -1.01 -6.79
C ASN A 236 -21.70 -1.59 -5.68
N ASP A 237 -22.39 -2.71 -5.94
CA ASP A 237 -23.36 -3.27 -4.99
C ASP A 237 -22.70 -3.82 -3.69
N PHE A 238 -21.37 -3.97 -3.68
CA PHE A 238 -20.59 -4.28 -2.46
C PHE A 238 -20.17 -3.03 -1.67
N GLY A 239 -20.55 -1.84 -2.12
CA GLY A 239 -20.21 -0.57 -1.47
C GLY A 239 -18.80 -0.06 -1.80
N LEU A 240 -18.14 -0.61 -2.84
CA LEU A 240 -16.78 -0.23 -3.20
C LEU A 240 -16.78 0.88 -4.24
N TYR A 241 -16.06 1.95 -3.93
CA TYR A 241 -15.91 3.12 -4.77
C TYR A 241 -14.70 3.02 -5.68
N CYS A 242 -14.79 3.66 -6.85
CA CYS A 242 -13.68 3.87 -7.77
C CYS A 242 -12.94 2.56 -8.17
N MET A 243 -13.65 1.43 -8.23
CA MET A 243 -13.07 0.15 -8.70
C MET A 243 -12.69 0.19 -10.19
N ALA A 244 -13.18 1.17 -10.94
CA ALA A 244 -12.78 1.45 -12.31
C ALA A 244 -12.37 2.93 -12.44
N GLY A 245 -11.09 3.17 -12.70
CA GLY A 245 -10.50 4.48 -12.90
C GLY A 245 -9.93 5.08 -11.62
N ASN A 246 -9.76 6.40 -11.61
CA ASN A 246 -9.02 7.14 -10.58
C ASN A 246 -7.55 6.71 -10.55
N VAL A 247 -7.21 5.66 -9.81
CA VAL A 247 -5.85 5.09 -9.79
C VAL A 247 -5.92 3.60 -10.04
N ALA A 248 -4.95 3.08 -10.79
CA ALA A 248 -4.78 1.64 -10.86
C ALA A 248 -4.29 1.13 -9.50
N GLU A 249 -4.66 -0.08 -9.12
CA GLU A 249 -4.41 -0.59 -7.78
C GLU A 249 -3.46 -1.79 -7.81
N TRP A 250 -2.42 -1.74 -6.97
CA TRP A 250 -1.53 -2.86 -6.72
C TRP A 250 -2.28 -4.07 -6.16
N THR A 251 -1.96 -5.25 -6.67
CA THR A 251 -2.40 -6.54 -6.13
C THR A 251 -1.19 -7.37 -5.68
N SER A 252 -1.39 -8.42 -4.90
CA SER A 252 -0.29 -9.29 -4.43
C SER A 252 0.34 -10.15 -5.54
N ASN A 253 -0.36 -10.33 -6.66
CA ASN A 253 0.00 -11.29 -7.69
C ASN A 253 1.21 -10.83 -8.52
N ALA A 254 2.04 -11.79 -8.90
CA ALA A 254 3.03 -11.59 -9.94
C ALA A 254 2.36 -11.63 -11.31
N PHE A 255 2.82 -10.80 -12.24
CA PHE A 255 2.25 -10.77 -13.58
C PHE A 255 2.98 -11.76 -14.49
N ASP A 256 2.22 -12.72 -15.00
CA ASP A 256 2.63 -13.61 -16.09
C ASP A 256 1.48 -13.68 -17.11
N GLU A 257 1.79 -13.54 -18.39
CA GLU A 257 0.79 -13.57 -19.47
C GLU A 257 0.09 -14.94 -19.57
N SER A 258 0.80 -16.00 -19.16
CA SER A 258 0.31 -17.38 -19.16
C SER A 258 -0.25 -17.84 -17.82
N ALA A 259 -0.35 -16.94 -16.82
CA ALA A 259 -0.83 -17.28 -15.46
C ALA A 259 -2.12 -18.10 -15.48
N TYR A 260 -3.11 -17.70 -16.29
CA TYR A 260 -4.39 -18.39 -16.37
C TYR A 260 -4.33 -19.80 -17.00
N ASN A 261 -3.23 -20.17 -17.68
CA ASN A 261 -3.08 -21.51 -18.26
C ASN A 261 -2.56 -22.54 -17.25
N PHE A 262 -1.85 -22.10 -16.21
CA PHE A 262 -1.23 -23.00 -15.23
C PHE A 262 -1.73 -22.78 -13.79
N ALA A 263 -2.44 -21.69 -13.53
CA ALA A 263 -3.01 -21.44 -12.22
C ALA A 263 -4.13 -22.46 -11.92
N HIS A 264 -4.20 -22.88 -10.66
CA HIS A 264 -5.17 -23.86 -10.20
C HIS A 264 -6.56 -23.22 -10.13
N ASP A 265 -7.63 -23.99 -10.32
CA ASP A 265 -9.02 -23.48 -10.23
C ASP A 265 -9.41 -23.05 -8.80
N LEU A 266 -9.01 -23.83 -7.79
CA LEU A 266 -9.15 -23.50 -6.35
C LEU A 266 -8.32 -22.29 -5.89
N ASN A 267 -7.23 -21.96 -6.60
CA ASN A 267 -6.42 -20.78 -6.33
C ASN A 267 -5.74 -20.30 -7.62
N GLN A 268 -6.38 -19.32 -8.26
CA GLN A 268 -5.93 -18.72 -9.51
C GLN A 268 -4.73 -17.76 -9.32
N ASP A 269 -4.30 -17.54 -8.07
CA ASP A 269 -3.35 -16.48 -7.75
C ASP A 269 -1.89 -16.96 -7.81
N TYR A 270 -1.16 -16.46 -8.81
CA TYR A 270 0.28 -16.65 -8.93
C TYR A 270 1.03 -15.56 -8.16
N THR A 271 1.78 -15.97 -7.13
CA THR A 271 2.61 -15.06 -6.31
C THR A 271 4.08 -15.41 -6.48
N TYR A 272 4.91 -14.40 -6.72
CA TYR A 272 6.37 -14.54 -6.77
C TYR A 272 7.04 -13.33 -6.14
N ASP A 273 7.95 -13.57 -5.20
CA ASP A 273 8.71 -12.52 -4.50
C ASP A 273 10.08 -12.38 -5.15
N ALA A 274 10.16 -11.44 -6.10
CA ALA A 274 11.35 -11.25 -6.91
C ALA A 274 12.47 -10.58 -6.12
N LYS A 275 13.64 -11.20 -6.16
CA LYS A 275 14.90 -10.69 -5.62
C LYS A 275 15.46 -9.58 -6.50
N GLU A 276 16.41 -8.83 -5.96
CA GLU A 276 17.05 -7.73 -6.68
C GLU A 276 17.81 -8.18 -7.93
N ASN A 277 18.42 -9.37 -7.90
CA ASN A 277 19.18 -9.92 -9.03
C ASN A 277 18.31 -10.69 -10.04
N ASP A 278 17.00 -10.84 -9.79
CA ASP A 278 16.14 -11.57 -10.71
C ASP A 278 15.91 -10.79 -12.00
N PRO A 279 15.66 -11.48 -13.13
CA PRO A 279 15.32 -10.84 -14.39
C PRO A 279 14.14 -9.87 -14.26
N PRO A 280 14.13 -8.73 -14.97
CA PRO A 280 13.06 -7.73 -14.87
C PRO A 280 11.65 -8.30 -15.10
N VAL A 281 11.51 -9.34 -15.93
CA VAL A 281 10.21 -10.00 -16.20
C VAL A 281 9.58 -10.55 -14.92
N LEU A 282 10.38 -11.09 -13.99
CA LEU A 282 9.88 -11.66 -12.74
C LEU A 282 9.51 -10.58 -11.70
N LYS A 283 9.96 -9.34 -11.90
CA LYS A 283 9.69 -8.21 -11.00
C LYS A 283 8.35 -7.51 -11.29
N ARG A 284 7.57 -8.02 -12.24
CA ARG A 284 6.28 -7.46 -12.63
C ARG A 284 5.20 -7.89 -11.65
N LYS A 285 4.43 -6.92 -11.15
CA LYS A 285 3.28 -7.12 -10.28
C LYS A 285 2.02 -6.64 -10.98
N VAL A 286 0.90 -7.33 -10.72
CA VAL A 286 -0.36 -7.05 -11.38
C VAL A 286 -0.99 -5.78 -10.81
N ILE A 287 -1.46 -4.91 -11.71
CA ILE A 287 -2.31 -3.76 -11.39
C ILE A 287 -3.66 -3.87 -12.09
N ARG A 288 -4.72 -3.42 -11.42
CA ARG A 288 -6.11 -3.52 -11.89
C ARG A 288 -6.87 -2.18 -11.76
N GLY A 289 -8.03 -2.09 -12.40
CA GLY A 289 -8.95 -0.94 -12.33
C GLY A 289 -8.70 0.19 -13.32
N GLY A 290 -7.47 0.33 -13.81
CA GLY A 290 -7.10 1.46 -14.66
C GLY A 290 -7.09 2.78 -13.89
N SER A 291 -6.69 3.85 -14.55
CA SER A 291 -6.47 5.16 -13.88
C SER A 291 -7.00 6.32 -14.69
N TRP A 292 -6.93 7.53 -14.10
CA TRP A 292 -7.25 8.80 -14.73
C TRP A 292 -6.52 9.03 -16.07
N LYS A 293 -5.36 8.38 -16.30
CA LYS A 293 -4.62 8.49 -17.57
C LYS A 293 -5.06 7.48 -18.65
N ASP A 294 -5.81 6.45 -18.29
CA ASP A 294 -6.07 5.30 -19.14
C ASP A 294 -7.36 5.45 -19.94
N VAL A 295 -7.42 4.76 -21.08
CA VAL A 295 -8.65 4.70 -21.90
C VAL A 295 -9.62 3.66 -21.35
N GLY A 296 -10.89 3.75 -21.75
CA GLY A 296 -11.99 2.91 -21.22
C GLY A 296 -11.84 1.39 -21.33
N TYR A 297 -10.85 0.87 -22.07
CA TYR A 297 -10.48 -0.55 -22.05
C TYR A 297 -9.92 -1.00 -20.69
N TYR A 298 -9.11 -0.15 -20.05
CA TYR A 298 -8.47 -0.46 -18.76
C TYR A 298 -9.41 -0.33 -17.57
N LEU A 299 -10.58 0.28 -17.77
CA LEU A 299 -11.64 0.34 -16.77
C LEU A 299 -12.41 -0.97 -16.62
N GLN A 300 -12.22 -1.93 -17.52
CA GLN A 300 -12.98 -3.17 -17.44
C GLN A 300 -12.50 -4.02 -16.26
N THR A 301 -13.45 -4.68 -15.58
CA THR A 301 -13.14 -5.50 -14.39
C THR A 301 -12.22 -6.66 -14.70
N SER A 302 -12.17 -7.16 -15.95
CA SER A 302 -11.28 -8.24 -16.39
C SER A 302 -9.92 -7.77 -16.91
N THR A 303 -9.73 -6.46 -17.15
CA THR A 303 -8.48 -5.97 -17.75
C THR A 303 -7.36 -5.93 -16.70
N ARG A 304 -6.33 -6.73 -16.92
CA ARG A 304 -5.09 -6.73 -16.14
C ARG A 304 -3.93 -6.12 -16.91
N THR A 305 -3.04 -5.44 -16.21
CA THR A 305 -1.74 -5.03 -16.72
C THR A 305 -0.71 -5.15 -15.60
N TYR A 306 0.52 -4.72 -15.83
CA TYR A 306 1.58 -4.79 -14.84
C TYR A 306 2.31 -3.47 -14.69
N GLU A 307 2.95 -3.34 -13.54
CA GLU A 307 4.11 -2.48 -13.38
C GLU A 307 5.19 -3.20 -12.57
N TYR A 308 6.40 -2.64 -12.59
CA TYR A 308 7.52 -3.19 -11.84
C TYR A 308 7.39 -2.89 -10.34
N GLN A 309 7.73 -3.88 -9.49
CA GLN A 309 7.51 -3.80 -8.04
C GLN A 309 8.26 -2.65 -7.33
N ASP A 310 9.28 -2.10 -7.97
CA ASP A 310 10.16 -1.02 -7.49
C ASP A 310 9.83 0.35 -8.11
N THR A 311 8.88 0.44 -9.05
CA THR A 311 8.51 1.71 -9.67
C THR A 311 7.33 2.37 -8.96
N ALA A 312 7.45 3.67 -8.77
CA ALA A 312 6.39 4.53 -8.28
C ALA A 312 5.75 5.28 -9.46
N LYS A 313 4.42 5.39 -9.47
CA LYS A 313 3.65 6.06 -10.53
C LYS A 313 2.59 7.00 -9.97
N SER A 314 2.39 8.12 -10.65
CA SER A 314 1.37 9.15 -10.33
C SER A 314 -0.07 8.71 -10.58
N TYR A 315 -0.26 7.52 -11.14
CA TYR A 315 -1.56 6.95 -11.50
C TYR A 315 -1.78 5.56 -10.89
N ILE A 316 -0.90 5.12 -9.98
CA ILE A 316 -1.01 3.84 -9.27
C ILE A 316 -1.04 4.11 -7.76
N GLY A 317 -2.05 3.55 -7.12
CA GLY A 317 -2.20 3.48 -5.67
C GLY A 317 -2.46 2.03 -5.25
N PHE A 318 -3.15 1.84 -4.14
CA PHE A 318 -3.51 0.51 -3.66
C PHE A 318 -4.69 0.57 -2.68
N ARG A 319 -5.24 -0.60 -2.39
CA ARG A 319 -6.16 -0.82 -1.27
C ARG A 319 -5.71 -2.02 -0.46
N CYS A 320 -6.15 -2.06 0.78
CA CYS A 320 -5.87 -3.16 1.69
C CYS A 320 -7.11 -4.05 1.83
N VAL A 321 -6.89 -5.36 1.94
CA VAL A 321 -7.90 -6.33 2.35
C VAL A 321 -7.41 -7.08 3.59
N MET A 322 -8.34 -7.75 4.25
CA MET A 322 -8.08 -8.60 5.40
C MET A 322 -8.95 -9.85 5.27
N THR A 323 -8.36 -11.01 5.53
CA THR A 323 -9.12 -12.27 5.53
C THR A 323 -10.10 -12.28 6.69
N TYR A 324 -11.38 -12.55 6.42
CA TYR A 324 -12.39 -12.67 7.47
C TYR A 324 -12.13 -13.93 8.32
N LEU A 325 -12.14 -13.77 9.65
CA LEU A 325 -12.04 -14.90 10.58
C LEU A 325 -13.43 -15.51 10.81
N GLY A 326 -13.59 -16.78 10.48
CA GLY A 326 -14.82 -17.54 10.71
C GLY A 326 -15.53 -17.96 9.43
N ARG A 327 -16.81 -18.29 9.56
CA ARG A 327 -17.66 -18.74 8.44
C ARG A 327 -18.09 -17.58 7.55
N ALA A 328 -18.52 -17.89 6.33
CA ALA A 328 -18.96 -16.86 5.38
C ALA A 328 -20.04 -15.96 5.99
N LYS A 329 -20.08 -14.69 5.56
CA LYS A 329 -20.94 -13.62 6.13
C LYS A 329 -22.43 -13.94 6.19
N ASP A 330 -22.89 -14.94 5.42
CA ASP A 330 -24.29 -15.38 5.35
C ASP A 330 -24.51 -16.85 5.75
N ASP A 331 -23.50 -17.51 6.35
CA ASP A 331 -23.60 -18.88 6.85
C ASP A 331 -24.17 -18.89 8.28
N ASN A 332 -25.48 -18.71 8.39
CA ASN A 332 -26.25 -18.75 9.64
C ASN A 332 -26.60 -20.19 10.07
N LEU A 333 -25.64 -21.12 10.00
CA LEU A 333 -25.82 -22.51 10.49
C LEU A 333 -25.49 -22.66 11.97
#